data_AF-A0A6V7I2F2-F1
#
_entry.id   AF-A0A6V7I2F2-F1
#
_cell.length_a   1.000
_cell.length_b   1.000
_cell.length_c   1.000
_cell.angle_alpha   90.00
_cell.angle_beta   90.00
_cell.angle_gamma   90.00
#
_symmetry.space_group_name_H-M   'P 1'
#
loop_
_entity.id
_entity.type
_entity.pdbx_description
1 polymer ?
#
loop_
_entity_poly.entity_id
_entity_poly.type
_entity_poly.pdbx_seq_one_letter_code
_entity_poly.pdbx_strand_id
1 'polypeptide(L)'
;AERKKENWERLCPSSTLEEHMSKILKCDIEYTKALLDRAPFIRGLCIAKLTDLLEYLVSVGYTVHDIYRSPTILHCVKKTIKDKFDSWVATGLPPPYLGVLCASKKIFKQSMEKKLEVDPPDPTNL
;
A
#
# COMPACT_ATOMS: atom_id res chain seq x y z
N ALA A 1 -13.10 13.45 -20.76
CA ALA A 1 -13.37 13.63 -19.32
C ALA A 1 -14.41 12.61 -18.83
N GLU A 2 -15.29 12.12 -19.72
CA GLU A 2 -16.29 11.08 -19.45
C GLU A 2 -15.70 9.84 -18.78
N ARG A 3 -14.62 9.24 -19.33
CA ARG A 3 -14.03 8.00 -18.76
C ARG A 3 -13.59 8.11 -17.30
N LYS A 4 -13.25 9.30 -16.81
CA LYS A 4 -12.90 9.50 -15.39
C LYS A 4 -14.15 9.59 -14.52
N LYS A 5 -15.18 10.30 -15.00
CA LYS A 5 -16.47 10.46 -14.32
C LYS A 5 -17.25 9.13 -14.27
N GLU A 6 -17.30 8.42 -15.38
CA GLU A 6 -17.96 7.10 -15.50
C GLU A 6 -17.31 6.04 -14.61
N ASN A 7 -15.98 6.05 -14.49
CA ASN A 7 -15.26 5.14 -13.61
C ASN A 7 -15.43 5.49 -12.13
N TRP A 8 -15.61 6.78 -11.82
CA TRP A 8 -15.98 7.25 -10.49
C TRP A 8 -17.40 6.81 -10.13
N GLU A 9 -18.38 7.07 -10.99
CA GLU A 9 -19.78 6.69 -10.79
C GLU A 9 -19.96 5.17 -10.66
N ARG A 10 -19.17 4.38 -11.39
CA ARG A 10 -19.20 2.91 -11.31
C ARG A 10 -18.63 2.37 -9.99
N LEU A 11 -17.47 2.88 -9.57
CA LEU A 11 -16.75 2.35 -8.40
C LEU A 11 -17.23 2.96 -7.09
N CYS A 12 -17.80 4.16 -7.15
CA CYS A 12 -18.20 4.96 -6.02
C CYS A 12 -19.58 5.61 -6.29
N PRO A 13 -20.65 4.82 -6.56
CA PRO A 13 -21.96 5.39 -6.82
C PRO A 13 -22.46 6.08 -5.55
N SER A 14 -22.52 7.41 -5.61
CA SER A 14 -23.09 8.27 -4.55
C SER A 14 -22.34 8.27 -3.20
N SER A 15 -21.11 7.76 -3.14
CA SER A 15 -20.25 7.89 -1.95
C SER A 15 -19.11 8.89 -2.16
N THR A 16 -18.68 9.49 -1.07
CA THR A 16 -17.47 10.33 -1.00
C THR A 16 -16.21 9.47 -1.11
N LEU A 17 -15.06 10.09 -1.41
CA LEU A 17 -13.78 9.38 -1.45
C LEU A 17 -13.44 8.74 -0.10
N GLU A 18 -13.75 9.48 0.97
CA GLU A 18 -13.61 9.10 2.37
C GLU A 18 -14.36 7.80 2.67
N GLU A 19 -15.65 7.73 2.29
CA GLU A 19 -16.50 6.56 2.47
C GLU A 19 -16.06 5.37 1.62
N HIS A 20 -15.59 5.62 0.40
CA HIS A 20 -15.08 4.55 -0.46
C HIS A 20 -13.83 3.93 0.11
N MET A 21 -12.87 4.76 0.52
CA MET A 21 -11.65 4.30 1.16
C MET A 21 -11.94 3.61 2.49
N SER A 22 -12.91 4.10 3.28
CA SER A 22 -13.20 3.53 4.61
C SER A 22 -13.77 2.12 4.49
N LYS A 23 -14.61 1.87 3.49
CA LYS A 23 -15.13 0.54 3.13
C LYS A 23 -14.02 -0.44 2.77
N ILE A 24 -13.09 -0.04 1.89
CA ILE A 24 -11.98 -0.91 1.47
C ILE A 24 -11.03 -1.20 2.65
N LEU A 25 -10.68 -0.15 3.40
CA LEU A 25 -9.75 -0.24 4.53
C LEU A 25 -10.39 -0.82 5.80
N LYS A 26 -11.71 -1.09 5.77
CA LYS A 26 -12.50 -1.60 6.90
C LYS A 26 -12.25 -0.79 8.18
N CYS A 27 -12.28 0.52 8.05
CA CYS A 27 -12.00 1.46 9.14
C CYS A 27 -13.09 2.53 9.23
N ASP A 28 -13.08 3.28 10.32
CA ASP A 28 -13.95 4.44 10.47
C ASP A 28 -13.62 5.51 9.40
N ILE A 29 -14.65 6.21 8.93
CA ILE A 29 -14.51 7.32 7.97
C ILE A 29 -13.63 8.45 8.54
N GLU A 30 -13.52 8.56 9.86
CA GLU A 30 -12.64 9.52 10.54
C GLU A 30 -11.17 9.26 10.21
N TYR A 31 -10.76 7.99 10.10
CA TYR A 31 -9.39 7.63 9.73
C TYR A 31 -9.09 7.95 8.27
N THR A 32 -10.06 7.78 7.38
CA THR A 32 -9.87 8.11 5.96
C THR A 32 -9.87 9.61 5.72
N LYS A 33 -10.70 10.38 6.44
CA LYS A 33 -10.60 11.85 6.48
C LYS A 33 -9.22 12.29 6.94
N ALA A 34 -8.74 11.77 8.08
CA ALA A 34 -7.42 12.10 8.61
C ALA A 34 -6.28 11.72 7.64
N LEU A 35 -6.42 10.61 6.91
CA LEU A 35 -5.46 10.21 5.86
C LEU A 35 -5.47 11.18 4.69
N LEU A 36 -6.66 11.59 4.21
CA LEU A 36 -6.78 12.55 3.11
C LEU A 36 -6.32 13.96 3.50
N ASP A 37 -6.49 14.36 4.75
CA ASP A 37 -5.99 15.64 5.27
C ASP A 37 -4.46 15.64 5.37
N ARG A 38 -3.87 14.52 5.81
CA ARG A 38 -2.41 14.32 5.84
C ARG A 38 -1.80 14.23 4.45
N ALA A 39 -2.53 13.68 3.48
CA ALA A 39 -2.06 13.41 2.13
C ALA A 39 -3.10 13.85 1.08
N PRO A 40 -3.25 15.18 0.87
CA PRO A 40 -4.31 15.73 0.01
C PRO A 40 -4.16 15.33 -1.47
N PHE A 41 -2.95 14.93 -1.89
CA PHE A 41 -2.69 14.43 -3.24
C PHE A 41 -3.58 13.24 -3.63
N ILE A 42 -4.05 12.45 -2.64
CA ILE A 42 -4.87 11.26 -2.88
C ILE A 42 -6.16 11.64 -3.60
N ARG A 43 -6.70 12.84 -3.35
CA ARG A 43 -7.90 13.37 -4.00
C ARG A 43 -7.74 13.54 -5.51
N GLY A 44 -6.51 13.68 -6.00
CA GLY A 44 -6.19 13.80 -7.43
C GLY A 44 -5.94 12.46 -8.13
N LEU A 45 -5.92 11.34 -7.41
CA LEU A 45 -5.62 10.03 -7.98
C LEU A 45 -6.77 9.48 -8.82
N CYS A 46 -6.41 8.62 -9.77
CA CYS A 46 -7.41 7.83 -10.49
C CYS A 46 -8.05 6.82 -9.53
N ILE A 47 -9.35 6.98 -9.25
CA ILE A 47 -10.10 6.16 -8.29
C ILE A 47 -9.97 4.65 -8.54
N ALA A 48 -9.97 4.21 -9.81
CA ALA A 48 -9.79 2.80 -10.13
C ALA A 48 -8.40 2.28 -9.75
N LYS A 49 -7.34 3.06 -9.99
CA LYS A 49 -5.97 2.67 -9.61
C LYS A 49 -5.79 2.70 -8.10
N LEU A 50 -6.39 3.68 -7.44
CA LEU A 50 -6.39 3.79 -5.98
C LEU A 50 -7.11 2.59 -5.35
N THR A 51 -8.32 2.27 -5.82
CA THR A 51 -9.13 1.13 -5.37
C THR A 51 -8.36 -0.17 -5.52
N ASP A 52 -7.87 -0.45 -6.73
CA ASP A 52 -7.14 -1.68 -7.07
C ASP A 52 -5.84 -1.86 -6.26
N LEU A 53 -5.20 -0.74 -5.87
CA LEU A 53 -4.03 -0.75 -4.99
C LEU A 53 -4.42 -0.96 -3.53
N LEU A 54 -5.45 -0.26 -3.02
CA LEU A 54 -5.91 -0.41 -1.64
C LEU A 54 -6.40 -1.83 -1.37
N GLU A 55 -7.19 -2.41 -2.27
CA GLU A 55 -7.65 -3.80 -2.18
C GLU A 55 -6.47 -4.77 -2.14
N TYR A 56 -5.45 -4.53 -2.96
CA TYR A 56 -4.23 -5.33 -2.93
C TYR A 56 -3.50 -5.20 -1.58
N LEU A 57 -3.27 -3.99 -1.08
CA LEU A 57 -2.60 -3.74 0.19
C LEU A 57 -3.33 -4.43 1.36
N VAL A 58 -4.66 -4.34 1.41
CA VAL A 58 -5.49 -5.03 2.40
C VAL A 58 -5.41 -6.55 2.23
N SER A 59 -5.40 -7.06 1.00
CA SER A 59 -5.31 -8.51 0.73
C SER A 59 -3.99 -9.15 1.19
N VAL A 60 -2.90 -8.38 1.22
CA VAL A 60 -1.60 -8.84 1.72
C VAL A 60 -1.36 -8.49 3.20
N GLY A 61 -2.39 -7.96 3.87
CA GLY A 61 -2.42 -7.76 5.32
C GLY A 61 -2.06 -6.37 5.83
N TYR A 62 -1.91 -5.36 4.97
CA TYR A 62 -1.67 -3.99 5.43
C TYR A 62 -2.96 -3.34 5.96
N THR A 63 -2.79 -2.57 7.03
CA THR A 63 -3.88 -1.87 7.71
C THR A 63 -3.92 -0.39 7.31
N VAL A 64 -5.01 0.29 7.69
CA VAL A 64 -5.10 1.76 7.59
C VAL A 64 -3.95 2.46 8.31
N HIS A 65 -3.45 1.91 9.43
CA HIS A 65 -2.34 2.49 10.18
C HIS A 65 -1.02 2.42 9.40
N ASP A 66 -0.77 1.32 8.69
CA ASP A 66 0.41 1.18 7.85
C ASP A 66 0.39 2.19 6.71
N ILE A 67 -0.76 2.34 6.06
CA ILE A 67 -0.97 3.30 4.98
C ILE A 67 -0.84 4.73 5.50
N TYR A 68 -1.38 5.04 6.68
CA TYR A 68 -1.25 6.36 7.32
C TYR A 68 0.20 6.73 7.61
N ARG A 69 1.04 5.75 8.00
CA ARG A 69 2.47 5.95 8.21
C ARG A 69 3.23 6.19 6.90
N SER A 70 2.76 5.67 5.77
CA SER A 70 3.42 5.79 4.47
C SER A 70 2.43 6.06 3.33
N PRO A 71 1.74 7.22 3.32
CA PRO A 71 0.67 7.50 2.36
C PRO A 71 1.18 7.61 0.91
N THR A 72 2.48 7.85 0.74
CA THR A 72 3.15 7.89 -0.57
C THR A 72 3.02 6.59 -1.36
N ILE A 73 2.75 5.46 -0.68
CA ILE A 73 2.46 4.18 -1.34
C ILE A 73 1.31 4.30 -2.35
N LEU A 74 0.33 5.17 -2.08
CA LEU A 74 -0.86 5.35 -2.91
C LEU A 74 -0.55 6.02 -4.26
N HIS A 75 0.62 6.64 -4.40
CA HIS A 75 1.13 7.15 -5.68
C HIS A 75 1.91 6.09 -6.48
N CYS A 76 2.28 4.97 -5.86
CA CYS A 76 3.08 3.96 -6.53
C CYS A 76 2.27 3.11 -7.50
N VAL A 77 2.95 2.58 -8.51
CA VAL A 77 2.35 1.64 -9.45
C VAL A 77 2.17 0.29 -8.75
N LYS A 78 0.93 -0.21 -8.66
CA LYS A 78 0.59 -1.50 -8.04
C LYS A 78 1.52 -2.64 -8.48
N LYS A 79 1.78 -2.76 -9.79
CA LYS A 79 2.70 -3.79 -10.33
C LYS A 79 4.07 -3.76 -9.64
N THR A 80 4.66 -2.58 -9.50
CA THR A 80 5.96 -2.41 -8.85
C THR A 80 5.93 -2.76 -7.36
N ILE A 81 4.84 -2.42 -6.66
CA ILE A 81 4.66 -2.78 -5.25
C ILE A 81 4.53 -4.29 -5.10
N LYS A 82 3.72 -4.92 -5.96
CA LYS A 82 3.55 -6.37 -5.99
C LYS A 82 4.86 -7.10 -6.26
N ASP A 83 5.58 -6.72 -7.32
CA ASP A 83 6.86 -7.36 -7.67
C ASP A 83 7.88 -7.30 -6.51
N LYS A 84 7.94 -6.16 -5.80
CA LYS A 84 8.79 -6.00 -4.62
C LYS A 84 8.32 -6.80 -3.42
N PHE A 85 7.02 -6.81 -3.15
CA PHE A 85 6.45 -7.57 -2.05
C PHE A 85 6.68 -9.07 -2.25
N ASP A 86 6.40 -9.58 -3.44
CA ASP A 86 6.60 -10.99 -3.79
C ASP A 86 8.08 -11.38 -3.67
N SER A 87 8.99 -10.51 -4.16
CA SER A 87 10.44 -10.73 -4.01
C SER A 87 10.88 -10.74 -2.55
N TRP A 88 10.30 -9.90 -1.70
CA TRP A 88 10.61 -9.86 -0.27
C TRP A 88 10.11 -11.11 0.44
N VAL A 89 8.85 -11.49 0.24
CA VAL A 89 8.26 -12.67 0.89
C VAL A 89 8.91 -13.97 0.41
N ALA A 90 9.38 -14.03 -0.84
CA ALA A 90 10.14 -15.19 -1.36
C ALA A 90 11.44 -15.47 -0.59
N THR A 91 11.95 -14.50 0.18
CA THR A 91 13.12 -14.69 1.05
C THR A 91 12.80 -15.29 2.41
N GLY A 92 11.52 -15.54 2.73
CA GLY A 92 11.08 -16.01 4.05
C GLY A 92 10.97 -14.90 5.11
N LEU A 93 11.30 -13.66 4.75
CA LEU A 93 11.16 -12.51 5.64
C LEU A 93 9.69 -12.15 5.91
N PRO A 94 9.38 -11.57 7.09
CA PRO A 94 8.06 -11.03 7.37
C PRO A 94 7.72 -9.88 6.41
N PRO A 95 6.43 -9.55 6.23
CA PRO A 95 5.99 -8.46 5.35
C PRO A 95 6.79 -7.15 5.58
N PRO A 96 7.28 -6.50 4.51
CA PRO A 96 8.08 -5.29 4.65
C PRO A 96 7.22 -4.11 5.11
N TYR A 97 7.85 -3.10 5.73
CA TYR A 97 7.17 -1.82 5.90
C TYR A 97 6.89 -1.17 4.54
N LEU A 98 5.73 -0.52 4.38
CA LEU A 98 5.33 0.12 3.11
C LEU A 98 6.37 1.11 2.58
N GLY A 99 7.08 1.83 3.45
CA GLY A 99 8.17 2.72 3.05
C GLY A 99 9.29 2.02 2.27
N VAL A 100 9.58 0.75 2.57
CA VAL A 100 10.57 -0.06 1.83
C VAL A 100 10.07 -0.37 0.42
N LEU A 101 8.76 -0.65 0.28
CA LEU A 101 8.12 -0.87 -1.02
C LEU A 101 8.08 0.42 -1.87
N CYS A 102 7.96 1.59 -1.24
CA CYS A 102 8.05 2.89 -1.91
C CYS A 102 9.47 3.28 -2.35
N ALA A 103 10.51 2.67 -1.76
CA ALA A 103 11.89 3.09 -1.98
C ALA A 103 12.37 2.90 -3.43
N SER A 104 13.50 3.51 -3.81
CA SER A 104 14.11 3.20 -5.11
C SER A 104 14.53 1.72 -5.19
N LYS A 105 14.72 1.18 -6.40
CA LYS A 105 15.18 -0.21 -6.57
C LYS A 105 16.48 -0.50 -5.80
N LYS A 106 17.42 0.45 -5.80
CA LYS A 106 18.69 0.36 -5.07
C LYS A 106 18.47 0.25 -3.56
N ILE A 107 17.66 1.17 -3.00
CA ILE A 107 17.40 1.19 -1.55
C ILE A 107 16.57 -0.03 -1.11
N PHE A 108 15.61 -0.46 -1.94
CA PHE A 108 14.85 -1.69 -1.69
C PHE A 108 15.77 -2.91 -1.57
N LYS A 109 16.67 -3.11 -2.55
CA LYS A 109 17.63 -4.22 -2.53
C LYS A 109 18.53 -4.17 -1.30
N GLN A 110 19.08 -3.00 -0.97
CA GLN A 110 19.90 -2.81 0.24
C GLN A 110 19.13 -3.10 1.53
N SER A 111 17.84 -2.75 1.58
CA SER A 111 17.00 -3.00 2.76
C SER A 111 16.73 -4.50 2.93
N MET A 112 16.56 -5.21 1.82
CA MET A 112 16.35 -6.66 1.81
C MET A 112 17.62 -7.41 2.22
N GLU A 113 18.77 -7.06 1.64
CA GLU A 113 20.08 -7.62 2.00
C GLU A 113 20.39 -7.44 3.49
N LYS A 114 20.24 -6.22 4.02
CA LYS A 114 20.43 -5.95 5.45
C LYS A 114 19.51 -6.76 6.35
N LYS A 115 18.28 -7.05 5.90
CA LYS A 115 17.32 -7.82 6.71
C LYS A 115 17.71 -9.29 6.75
N LEU A 116 18.30 -9.81 5.68
CA LEU A 116 18.82 -11.18 5.60
C LEU A 116 20.12 -11.37 6.38
N GLU A 117 21.01 -10.36 6.40
CA GLU A 117 22.27 -10.41 7.17
C GLU A 117 22.06 -10.44 8.69
N VAL A 118 20.92 -9.95 9.19
CA VAL A 118 20.60 -9.88 10.62
C VAL A 118 20.03 -11.20 11.16
N ASP A 119 19.79 -12.19 10.30
CA ASP A 119 19.29 -13.52 10.68
C ASP A 119 20.28 -14.61 10.24
N PRO A 120 21.42 -14.80 10.92
CA PRO A 120 22.25 -15.97 10.69
C PRO A 120 21.47 -17.23 11.12
N PRO A 121 21.54 -18.35 10.37
CA PRO A 121 21.02 -19.62 10.85
C PRO A 121 21.71 -19.95 12.18
N ASP A 122 20.90 -20.14 13.22
CA ASP A 122 21.37 -20.54 14.54
C ASP A 122 22.23 -21.81 14.42
N PRO A 123 23.54 -21.77 14.76
CA PRO A 123 24.41 -22.93 14.67
C PRO A 123 24.14 -23.98 15.76
N THR A 124 23.12 -23.82 16.61
CA THR A 124 22.88 -24.70 17.77
C THR A 124 21.94 -25.89 17.50
N ASN A 125 21.57 -26.15 16.24
CA ASN A 125 20.91 -27.41 15.84
C ASN A 125 21.89 -28.33 15.10
N LEU A 126 22.88 -28.84 15.84
CA LEU A 126 23.76 -29.94 15.44
C LEU A 126 23.96 -30.89 16.63
#